data_AF-A0A125R0L4-F1
#
_entry.id   AF-A0A125R0L4-F1
#
_cell.length_a   1.000
_cell.length_b   1.000
_cell.length_c   1.000
_cell.angle_alpha   90.00
_cell.angle_beta   90.00
_cell.angle_gamma   90.00
#
_symmetry.space_group_name_H-M   'P 1'
#
loop_
_entity.id
_entity.type
_entity.pdbx_description
1 polymer ?
#
loop_
_entity_poly.entity_id
_entity_poly.type
_entity_poly.pdbx_seq_one_letter_code
_entity_poly.pdbx_strand_id
1 'polypeptide(L)' 'MNNLSRASELSPHGPLQHDNLEQRLVQAKLVLDDLERNASSKDMGALSAARVEFALAARALADELIAQGKQGRERGE' A
#
# COMPACT_ATOMS: atom_id res chain seq x y z
N MET A 1 -36.26 2.61 24.09
CA MET A 1 -36.11 3.43 22.87
C MET A 1 -34.67 3.89 22.80
N ASN A 2 -33.97 3.37 21.79
CA ASN A 2 -32.77 3.85 21.09
C ASN A 2 -31.74 4.73 21.81
N ASN A 3 -30.46 4.36 21.66
CA ASN A 3 -29.52 5.15 20.87
C ASN A 3 -28.31 4.29 20.44
N LEU A 4 -28.53 3.55 19.36
CA LEU A 4 -27.50 2.99 18.49
C LEU A 4 -26.83 4.16 17.76
N SER A 5 -25.89 4.86 18.41
CA SER A 5 -25.12 5.94 17.77
C SER A 5 -23.75 6.06 18.42
N ARG A 6 -22.95 5.02 18.28
CA ARG A 6 -21.49 5.15 18.35
C ARG A 6 -20.82 4.39 17.22
N ALA A 7 -21.47 4.40 16.07
CA ALA A 7 -20.81 4.27 14.78
C ALA A 7 -20.10 5.61 14.49
N SER A 8 -19.08 5.93 15.28
CA SER A 8 -18.12 6.98 14.88
C SER A 8 -17.16 6.35 13.88
N GLU A 9 -17.66 6.25 12.65
CA GLU A 9 -16.96 6.70 11.45
C GLU A 9 -15.44 6.47 11.46
N LEU A 10 -15.06 5.21 11.25
CA LEU A 10 -13.84 4.86 10.53
C LEU A 10 -13.96 5.45 9.12
N SER A 11 -13.68 6.75 8.96
CA SER A 11 -13.39 7.31 7.65
C SER A 11 -12.17 6.55 7.11
N PRO A 12 -12.28 5.76 6.03
CA PRO A 12 -11.18 4.88 5.60
C PRO A 12 -10.02 5.64 4.95
N HIS A 13 -10.12 6.95 4.75
CA HIS A 13 -9.19 7.72 3.93
C HIS A 13 -8.62 8.88 4.73
N GLY A 14 -7.73 8.55 5.66
CA GLY A 14 -6.85 9.53 6.30
C GLY A 14 -5.55 9.66 5.48
N PRO A 15 -4.97 10.86 5.34
CA PRO A 15 -3.67 11.06 4.68
C PRO A 15 -2.54 10.19 5.26
N LEU A 16 -2.70 9.75 6.52
CA LEU A 16 -1.80 8.84 7.22
C LEU A 16 -1.67 7.45 6.59
N GLN A 17 -2.67 6.98 5.83
CA GLN A 17 -2.58 5.70 5.13
C GLN A 17 -1.74 5.81 3.86
N HIS A 18 -1.84 6.95 3.15
CA HIS A 18 -1.09 7.18 1.93
C HIS A 18 0.42 7.26 2.21
N ASP A 19 0.81 8.04 3.22
CA ASP A 19 2.22 8.13 3.66
C ASP A 19 2.78 6.76 4.09
N ASN A 20 1.94 5.91 4.67
CA ASN A 20 2.32 4.56 5.09
C ASN A 20 2.52 3.62 3.88
N LEU A 21 1.67 3.74 2.85
CA LEU A 21 1.76 2.93 1.63
C LEU A 21 2.97 3.32 0.77
N GLU A 22 3.27 4.61 0.64
CA GLU A 22 4.47 5.08 -0.06
C GLU A 22 5.74 4.60 0.63
N GLN A 23 5.82 4.75 1.96
CA GLN A 23 6.96 4.25 2.74
C GLN A 23 7.12 2.73 2.62
N ARG A 24 6.02 1.98 2.65
CA ARG A 24 6.04 0.52 2.46
C ARG A 24 6.56 0.14 1.07
N LEU A 25 6.12 0.85 0.02
CA LEU A 25 6.61 0.61 -1.34
C LEU A 25 8.11 0.91 -1.47
N VAL A 26 8.57 2.04 -0.92
CA VAL A 26 10.00 2.41 -0.93
C VAL A 26 10.82 1.36 -0.21
N GLN A 27 10.40 0.92 0.98
CA GLN A 27 11.11 -0.11 1.74
C GLN A 27 11.16 -1.44 0.98
N ALA A 28 10.03 -1.88 0.41
CA ALA A 28 9.98 -3.11 -0.38
C ALA A 28 10.89 -3.04 -1.61
N LYS A 29 10.96 -1.88 -2.27
CA LYS A 29 11.85 -1.65 -3.41
C LYS A 29 13.32 -1.71 -3.01
N LEU A 30 13.72 -1.08 -1.89
CA LEU A 30 15.11 -1.11 -1.42
C LEU A 30 15.57 -2.54 -1.10
N VAL A 31 14.70 -3.33 -0.45
CA VAL A 31 14.98 -4.74 -0.14
C VAL A 31 15.10 -5.57 -1.42
N LEU A 32 14.21 -5.35 -2.39
CA LEU A 32 14.28 -6.05 -3.68
C LEU A 32 15.55 -5.69 -4.45
N ASP A 33 15.89 -4.40 -4.55
CA ASP A 33 17.08 -3.91 -5.24
C ASP A 33 18.36 -4.47 -4.62
N ASP A 34 18.43 -4.56 -3.28
CA ASP A 34 19.57 -5.17 -2.58
C ASP A 34 19.69 -6.66 -2.90
N LEU A 35 18.59 -7.41 -2.84
CA LEU A 35 18.59 -8.84 -3.13
C LEU A 35 18.88 -9.15 -4.61
N GLU A 36 18.44 -8.30 -5.55
CA GLU A 36 18.74 -8.46 -6.97
C GLU A 36 20.21 -8.17 -7.28
N ARG A 37 20.82 -7.19 -6.62
CA ARG A 37 22.26 -6.91 -6.72
C ARG A 37 23.10 -8.01 -6.08
N ASN A 38 22.61 -8.57 -4.98
CA ASN A 38 23.26 -9.63 -4.22
C ASN A 38 22.81 -11.05 -4.64
N ALA A 39 22.17 -11.22 -5.81
CA ALA A 39 21.63 -12.50 -6.29
C ALA A 39 22.67 -13.61 -6.51
N SER A 40 23.97 -13.31 -6.37
CA SER A 40 25.03 -14.31 -6.23
C SER A 40 24.92 -15.13 -4.94
N SER A 41 24.28 -14.59 -3.90
CA SER A 41 23.84 -15.33 -2.72
C SER A 41 22.64 -16.17 -3.14
N LYS A 42 22.73 -17.49 -3.01
CA LYS A 42 21.76 -18.49 -3.52
C LYS A 42 20.34 -18.41 -2.92
N ASP A 43 19.96 -17.30 -2.31
CA ASP A 43 18.70 -17.14 -1.61
C ASP A 43 17.56 -16.73 -2.56
N MET A 44 17.24 -17.64 -3.49
CA MET A 44 16.14 -17.47 -4.43
C MET A 44 14.79 -17.39 -3.72
N GLY A 45 14.68 -17.92 -2.49
CA GLY A 45 13.50 -17.83 -1.64
C GLY A 45 13.28 -16.40 -1.14
N ALA A 46 14.31 -15.78 -0.57
CA ALA A 46 14.26 -14.38 -0.16
C ALA A 46 13.97 -13.45 -1.34
N LEU A 47 14.60 -13.68 -2.50
CA LEU A 47 14.36 -12.89 -3.70
C LEU A 47 12.90 -13.00 -4.18
N SER A 48 12.35 -14.22 -4.20
CA SER A 48 10.94 -14.43 -4.58
C SER A 48 9.99 -13.72 -3.62
N ALA A 49 10.22 -13.82 -2.31
CA ALA A 49 9.42 -13.15 -1.30
C ALA A 49 9.48 -11.62 -1.45
N ALA A 50 10.67 -11.05 -1.70
CA ALA A 50 10.83 -9.61 -1.91
C ALA A 50 10.11 -9.10 -3.16
N ARG A 51 10.11 -9.88 -4.25
CA ARG A 51 9.35 -9.56 -5.47
C ARG A 51 7.84 -9.53 -5.22
N VAL A 52 7.33 -10.51 -4.47
CA VAL A 52 5.91 -10.57 -4.10
C VAL A 52 5.54 -9.38 -3.21
N GLU A 53 6.34 -9.06 -2.20
CA GLU A 53 6.07 -7.93 -1.31
C GLU A 53 6.09 -6.59 -2.06
N PHE A 54 7.06 -6.39 -2.96
CA PHE A 54 7.09 -5.21 -3.81
C PHE A 54 5.82 -5.08 -4.68
N ALA A 55 5.38 -6.18 -5.30
CA ALA A 55 4.16 -6.18 -6.11
C ALA A 55 2.90 -5.88 -5.28
N LEU A 56 2.82 -6.41 -4.05
CA LEU A 56 1.71 -6.14 -3.13
C LEU A 56 1.69 -4.67 -2.68
N ALA A 57 2.85 -4.12 -2.32
CA ALA A 57 2.96 -2.72 -1.91
C ALA A 57 2.61 -1.76 -3.07
N ALA A 58 3.08 -2.06 -4.28
CA ALA A 58 2.78 -1.26 -5.47
C ALA A 58 1.28 -1.29 -5.80
N ARG A 59 0.66 -2.47 -5.69
CA ARG A 59 -0.79 -2.63 -5.89
C ARG A 59 -1.60 -1.86 -4.84
N ALA A 60 -1.24 -1.96 -3.56
CA ALA A 60 -1.93 -1.24 -2.50
C ALA A 60 -1.88 0.28 -2.71
N LEU A 61 -0.73 0.82 -3.10
CA LEU A 61 -0.59 2.24 -3.44
C LEU A 61 -1.43 2.62 -4.67
N ALA A 62 -1.43 1.78 -5.72
CA ALA A 62 -2.24 2.02 -6.91
C ALA A 62 -3.74 2.00 -6.61
N ASP A 63 -4.21 1.05 -5.79
CA ASP A 63 -5.60 0.94 -5.37
C ASP A 63 -6.04 2.19 -4.58
N GLU A 64 -5.17 2.70 -3.70
CA GLU A 64 -5.41 3.94 -2.95
C GLU A 64 -5.46 5.17 -3.87
N LEU A 65 -4.53 5.31 -4.82
CA LEU A 65 -4.55 6.39 -5.81
C LEU A 65 -5.81 6.35 -6.70
N ILE A 66 -6.26 5.15 -7.08
CA ILE A 66 -7.51 4.96 -7.84
C ILE A 66 -8.72 5.36 -6.98
N ALA A 67 -8.74 4.99 -5.69
CA ALA A 67 -9.80 5.36 -4.77
C ALA A 67 -9.88 6.89 -4.60
N GLN A 68 -8.74 7.55 -4.42
CA GLN A 68 -8.66 9.03 -4.36
C GLN A 68 -9.13 9.68 -5.66
N GLY A 69 -8.72 9.14 -6.82
CA GLY A 69 -9.15 9.62 -8.14
C GLY A 69 -10.66 9.46 -8.39
N LYS A 70 -11.28 8.40 -7.86
CA LYS A 70 -12.74 8.19 -7.94
C LYS A 70 -13.50 9.14 -7.01
N GLN A 71 -13.03 9.37 -5.80
CA GLN A 71 -13.64 10.34 -4.87
C GLN A 71 -13.60 11.78 -5.40
N GLY A 72 -12.54 12.15 -6.14
CA GLY A 72 -12.46 13.45 -6.82
C GLY A 72 -13.47 13.62 -7.96
N ARG A 73 -13.93 12.52 -8.58
CA ARG A 73 -14.87 12.53 -9.71
C ARG A 73 -16.35 12.52 -9.27
N GLU A 74 -16.66 11.91 -8.12
CA GLU A 74 -18.03 11.82 -7.60
C GLU A 74 -18.51 13.10 -6.87
N ARG A 75 -17.61 14.03 -6.55
CA ARG A 75 -17.94 15.33 -5.91
C ARG A 75 -18.18 16.48 -6.88
N GLY A 76 -18.17 16.24 -8.18
CA GLY A 76 -18.26 17.29 -9.18
C GLY A 76 -19.09 16.90 -10.39
N GLU A 77 -20.41 16.82 -10.21
CA GLU A 77 -21.44 17.14 -11.21
C GLU A 77 -22.64 17.80 -10.53
#